data_AF-A0A258SLW3-F1
#
_entry.id   AF-A0A258SLW3-F1
#
_cell.length_a   1.000
_cell.length_b   1.000
_cell.length_c   1.000
_cell.angle_alpha   90.00
_cell.angle_beta   90.00
_cell.angle_gamma   90.00
#
_symmetry.space_group_name_H-M   'P 1'
#
loop_
_entity.id
_entity.type
_entity.pdbx_description
1 polymer ?
#
loop_
_entity_poly.entity_id
_entity_poly.type
_entity_poly.pdbx_seq_one_letter_code
_entity_poly.pdbx_strand_id
1 'polypeptide(L)'
;MRLAHDPIVLVMVAGLLTSACDTVSHVPWPPKGGGGMAERRPSEDPRIDALQRRLMVLTERNARTYAAADYADAEMMLITLRRLSEGGLPEDAEIQMARLKRKLVQIEHALARPKGERAP
;
A
#
# COMPACT_ATOMS: atom_id res chain seq x y z
N MET A 1 -49.32 23.53 -19.94
CA MET A 1 -48.30 23.25 -18.90
C MET A 1 -46.97 22.99 -19.58
N ARG A 2 -46.02 23.92 -19.51
CA ARG A 2 -44.69 23.83 -20.14
C ARG A 2 -43.65 23.73 -19.01
N LEU A 3 -43.28 22.50 -18.64
CA LEU A 3 -42.24 22.20 -17.64
C LEU A 3 -41.03 21.49 -18.27
N ALA A 4 -40.87 21.58 -19.60
CA ALA A 4 -40.01 20.66 -20.34
C ALA A 4 -38.63 21.21 -20.76
N HIS A 5 -38.25 22.44 -20.40
CA HIS A 5 -37.04 23.06 -20.96
C HIS A 5 -36.20 23.87 -19.96
N ASP A 6 -36.35 23.65 -18.65
CA ASP A 6 -35.43 24.26 -17.69
C ASP A 6 -34.14 23.44 -17.61
N PRO A 7 -32.98 23.99 -18.03
CA PRO A 7 -31.70 23.27 -18.01
C PRO A 7 -31.29 22.89 -16.59
N ILE A 8 -31.83 23.56 -15.57
CA ILE A 8 -31.61 23.29 -14.16
C ILE A 8 -32.20 21.92 -13.75
N VAL A 9 -33.37 21.56 -14.28
CA VAL A 9 -34.01 20.26 -13.98
C VAL A 9 -33.20 19.12 -14.62
N LEU A 10 -32.68 19.34 -15.83
CA LEU A 10 -31.82 18.38 -16.52
C LEU A 10 -30.51 18.13 -15.75
N VAL A 11 -29.88 19.19 -15.23
CA VAL A 11 -28.64 19.09 -14.42
C VAL A 11 -28.88 18.39 -13.09
N MET A 12 -30.01 18.66 -12.41
CA MET A 12 -30.35 17.98 -11.16
C MET A 12 -30.65 16.48 -11.35
N VAL A 13 -31.36 16.11 -12.42
CA VAL A 13 -31.62 14.71 -12.76
C VAL A 13 -30.34 13.98 -13.17
N ALA A 14 -29.47 14.64 -13.95
CA ALA A 14 -28.16 14.09 -14.32
C ALA A 14 -27.26 13.87 -13.09
N GLY A 15 -27.26 14.81 -12.13
CA GLY A 15 -26.50 14.69 -10.88
C GLY A 15 -26.93 13.51 -10.01
N LEU A 16 -28.24 13.28 -9.90
CA LEU A 16 -28.81 12.15 -9.14
C LEU A 16 -28.52 10.79 -9.79
N LEU A 17 -28.46 10.72 -11.13
CA LEU A 17 -28.08 9.50 -11.84
C LEU A 17 -26.59 9.18 -11.68
N THR A 18 -25.72 10.19 -11.57
CA THR A 18 -24.29 9.97 -11.34
C THR A 18 -23.96 9.58 -9.89
N SER A 19 -24.76 9.99 -8.89
CA SER A 19 -24.51 9.61 -7.48
C SER A 19 -24.86 8.16 -7.16
N ALA A 20 -25.58 7.46 -8.05
CA ALA A 20 -25.89 6.04 -7.90
C ALA A 20 -24.70 5.11 -8.23
N CYS A 21 -23.68 5.61 -8.94
CA CYS A 21 -22.51 4.80 -9.31
C CYS A 21 -21.49 4.58 -8.18
N ASP A 22 -21.54 5.37 -7.10
CA ASP A 22 -20.62 5.19 -5.96
C ASP A 22 -20.98 4.01 -5.05
N THR A 23 -22.05 3.28 -5.35
CA THR A 23 -22.51 2.14 -4.52
C THR A 23 -22.07 0.76 -5.03
N VAL A 24 -21.36 0.67 -6.17
CA VAL A 24 -21.07 -0.60 -6.86
C VAL A 24 -19.85 -1.36 -6.32
N SER A 25 -19.20 -0.91 -5.24
CA SER A 25 -18.07 -1.64 -4.66
C SER A 25 -18.21 -1.97 -3.18
N HIS A 26 -19.43 -2.28 -2.73
CA HIS A 26 -19.66 -2.93 -1.44
C HIS A 26 -19.72 -4.47 -1.58
N VAL A 27 -18.73 -5.05 -2.24
CA VAL A 27 -18.50 -6.50 -2.10
C VAL A 27 -17.88 -6.67 -0.71
N PRO A 28 -18.52 -7.40 0.23
CA PRO A 28 -17.91 -7.65 1.51
C PRO A 28 -16.56 -8.31 1.28
N TRP A 29 -15.52 -7.74 1.88
CA TRP A 29 -14.18 -8.29 1.77
C TRP A 29 -14.23 -9.76 2.18
N PRO A 30 -13.59 -10.68 1.42
CA PRO A 30 -13.61 -12.08 1.78
C PRO A 30 -13.08 -12.27 3.21
N PRO A 31 -13.57 -13.30 3.93
CA PRO A 31 -13.09 -13.59 5.28
C PRO A 31 -11.56 -13.73 5.28
N LYS A 32 -10.94 -13.46 6.43
CA LYS A 32 -9.48 -13.53 6.61
C LYS A 32 -8.93 -14.85 6.05
N GLY A 33 -7.94 -14.78 5.16
CA GLY A 33 -7.39 -15.93 4.43
C GLY A 33 -8.19 -16.44 3.22
N GLY A 34 -9.40 -15.91 2.96
CA GLY A 34 -10.32 -16.36 1.90
C GLY A 34 -10.25 -15.59 0.59
N GLY A 35 -9.28 -14.67 0.41
CA GLY A 35 -9.16 -13.85 -0.79
C GLY A 35 -7.71 -13.62 -1.23
N GLY A 36 -7.44 -13.75 -2.53
CA GLY A 36 -6.11 -13.53 -3.13
C GLY A 36 -5.68 -12.06 -3.23
N MET A 37 -6.36 -11.14 -2.54
CA MET A 37 -6.05 -9.70 -2.54
C MET A 37 -5.73 -9.17 -1.14
N ALA A 38 -5.37 -10.03 -0.18
CA ALA A 38 -5.09 -9.65 1.21
C ALA A 38 -4.13 -8.45 1.35
N GLU A 39 -3.20 -8.26 0.40
CA GLU A 39 -2.29 -7.10 0.36
C GLU A 39 -2.97 -5.72 0.24
N ARG A 40 -4.22 -5.66 -0.26
CA ARG A 40 -4.98 -4.42 -0.47
C ARG A 40 -5.74 -3.98 0.78
N ARG A 41 -5.92 -4.87 1.76
CA ARG A 41 -6.57 -4.50 3.03
C ARG A 41 -5.60 -3.65 3.86
N PRO A 42 -6.09 -2.61 4.55
CA PRO A 42 -5.33 -2.00 5.64
C PRO A 42 -4.93 -3.08 6.66
N SER A 43 -3.66 -3.10 7.04
CA SER A 43 -3.16 -4.05 8.05
C SER A 43 -3.80 -3.73 9.40
N GLU A 44 -4.22 -4.76 10.14
CA GLU A 44 -4.67 -4.58 11.54
C GLU A 44 -3.47 -4.47 12.51
N ASP A 45 -2.26 -4.86 12.08
CA ASP A 45 -1.05 -4.77 12.91
C ASP A 45 -0.35 -3.40 12.75
N PRO A 46 -0.29 -2.57 13.82
CA PRO A 46 0.33 -1.25 13.77
C PRO A 46 1.84 -1.29 13.51
N ARG A 47 2.50 -2.42 13.74
CA ARG A 47 3.94 -2.61 13.47
C ARG A 47 4.19 -2.68 11.97
N ILE A 48 3.30 -3.32 11.21
CA ILE A 48 3.39 -3.38 9.74
C ILE A 48 3.21 -1.98 9.16
N ASP A 49 2.25 -1.20 9.70
CA ASP A 49 2.04 0.20 9.28
C ASP A 49 3.26 1.08 9.57
N ALA A 50 3.94 0.87 10.70
CA ALA A 50 5.18 1.59 11.01
C ALA A 50 6.29 1.27 10.00
N LEU A 51 6.42 0.01 9.57
CA LEU A 51 7.40 -0.39 8.55
C LEU A 51 7.06 0.18 7.17
N GLN A 52 5.78 0.21 6.80
CA GLN A 52 5.32 0.85 5.58
C GLN A 52 5.64 2.35 5.58
N ARG A 53 5.33 3.07 6.68
CA ARG A 53 5.68 4.49 6.81
C ARG A 53 7.18 4.71 6.68
N ARG A 54 8.00 3.85 7.28
CA ARG A 54 9.46 3.91 7.14
C ARG A 54 9.91 3.72 5.69
N LEU A 55 9.32 2.78 4.96
CA LEU A 55 9.59 2.58 3.53
C LEU A 55 9.20 3.80 2.68
N MET A 56 8.08 4.46 3.00
CA MET A 56 7.67 5.73 2.35
C MET A 56 8.71 6.84 2.57
N VAL A 57 9.20 7.02 3.80
CA VAL A 57 10.26 8.00 4.09
C VAL A 57 11.54 7.70 3.29
N LEU A 58 11.89 6.42 3.11
CA LEU A 58 13.05 6.05 2.26
C LEU A 58 12.79 6.39 0.79
N THR A 59 11.56 6.26 0.33
CA THR A 59 11.16 6.68 -1.03
C THR A 59 11.37 8.17 -1.24
N GLU A 60 10.93 8.99 -0.27
CA GLU A 60 11.12 10.45 -0.27
C GLU A 60 12.61 10.83 -0.27
N ARG A 61 13.46 9.99 0.33
CA ARG A 61 14.92 10.12 0.31
C ARG A 61 15.59 9.55 -0.95
N ASN A 62 14.82 9.29 -2.01
CA ASN A 62 15.28 8.75 -3.30
C ASN A 62 15.90 7.33 -3.22
N ALA A 63 15.42 6.47 -2.31
CA ALA A 63 15.83 5.06 -2.26
C ALA A 63 15.65 4.33 -3.59
N ARG A 64 14.59 4.66 -4.34
CA ARG A 64 14.31 4.09 -5.66
C ARG A 64 15.43 4.32 -6.69
N THR A 65 16.23 5.37 -6.50
CA THR A 65 17.32 5.72 -7.41
C THR A 65 18.66 5.19 -6.90
N TYR A 66 18.95 5.39 -5.61
CA TYR A 66 20.27 5.13 -5.05
C TYR A 66 20.43 3.74 -4.42
N ALA A 67 19.32 3.06 -4.12
CA ALA A 67 19.27 1.72 -3.55
C ALA A 67 18.14 0.89 -4.21
N ALA A 68 17.99 1.02 -5.53
CA ALA A 68 16.83 0.53 -6.29
C ALA A 68 16.52 -0.96 -6.06
N ALA A 69 17.56 -1.81 -6.11
CA ALA A 69 17.41 -3.26 -5.93
C ALA A 69 16.92 -3.61 -4.52
N ASP A 70 17.59 -3.09 -3.48
CA ASP A 70 17.19 -3.33 -2.09
C ASP A 70 15.81 -2.77 -1.77
N TYR A 71 15.47 -1.62 -2.37
CA TYR A 71 14.16 -1.01 -2.22
C TYR A 71 13.04 -1.87 -2.86
N ALA A 72 13.26 -2.41 -4.06
CA ALA A 72 12.32 -3.31 -4.72
C ALA A 72 12.12 -4.61 -3.92
N ASP A 73 13.20 -5.17 -3.36
CA ASP A 73 13.14 -6.32 -2.46
C ASP A 73 12.32 -6.00 -1.20
N ALA A 74 12.51 -4.82 -0.61
CA ALA A 74 11.76 -4.39 0.56
C ALA A 74 10.25 -4.23 0.27
N GLU A 75 9.89 -3.69 -0.89
CA GLU A 75 8.48 -3.62 -1.33
C GLU A 75 7.86 -5.03 -1.45
N MET A 76 8.58 -5.98 -2.05
CA MET A 76 8.10 -7.36 -2.18
C MET A 76 7.98 -8.07 -0.82
N MET A 77 8.93 -7.83 0.09
CA MET A 77 8.88 -8.35 1.46
C MET A 77 7.68 -7.78 2.23
N LEU A 78 7.36 -6.50 2.08
CA LEU A 78 6.19 -5.88 2.71
C LEU A 78 4.87 -6.51 2.21
N ILE A 79 4.74 -6.76 0.90
CA ILE A 79 3.59 -7.45 0.32
C ILE A 79 3.45 -8.85 0.92
N THR A 80 4.56 -9.59 0.98
CA THR A 80 4.59 -10.95 1.55
C THR A 80 4.21 -10.94 3.03
N LEU A 81 4.75 -10.01 3.81
CA LEU A 81 4.44 -9.83 5.22
C LEU A 81 2.94 -9.62 5.45
N ARG A 82 2.29 -8.76 4.66
CA ARG A 82 0.84 -8.55 4.74
C ARG A 82 0.06 -9.82 4.41
N ARG A 83 0.46 -10.54 3.37
CA ARG A 83 -0.19 -11.81 2.99
C ARG A 83 -0.09 -12.86 4.09
N LEU A 84 1.05 -12.97 4.78
CA LEU A 84 1.22 -13.92 5.88
C LEU A 84 0.43 -13.51 7.13
N SER A 85 0.47 -12.23 7.47
CA SER A 85 -0.27 -11.68 8.61
C SER A 85 -1.79 -11.85 8.45
N GLU A 86 -2.30 -11.56 7.25
CA GLU A 86 -3.71 -11.77 6.90
C GLU A 86 -4.05 -13.24 6.64
N GLY A 87 -3.08 -14.05 6.20
CA GLY A 87 -3.23 -15.49 5.98
C GLY A 87 -3.31 -16.33 7.25
N GLY A 88 -3.15 -15.72 8.43
CA GLY A 88 -3.19 -16.44 9.71
C GLY A 88 -1.91 -17.23 10.00
N LEU A 89 -0.78 -16.82 9.44
CA LEU A 89 0.55 -17.41 9.66
C LEU A 89 1.43 -16.43 10.48
N PRO A 90 1.15 -16.24 11.78
CA PRO A 90 1.80 -15.20 12.58
C PRO A 90 3.30 -15.45 12.78
N GLU A 91 3.75 -16.71 12.90
CA GLU A 91 5.16 -17.04 13.08
C GLU A 91 6.00 -16.67 11.85
N ASP A 92 5.51 -17.03 10.65
CA ASP A 92 6.14 -16.65 9.39
C ASP A 92 6.11 -15.13 9.18
N ALA A 93 5.01 -14.48 9.59
CA ALA A 93 4.90 -13.03 9.55
C ALA A 93 5.95 -12.36 10.46
N GLU A 94 6.20 -12.85 11.66
CA GLU A 94 7.24 -12.31 12.55
C GLU A 94 8.64 -12.47 11.94
N ILE A 95 8.94 -13.62 11.34
CA ILE A 95 10.22 -13.86 10.65
C ILE A 95 10.38 -12.88 9.48
N GLN A 96 9.34 -12.69 8.67
CA GLN A 96 9.39 -11.73 7.56
C GLN A 96 9.49 -10.29 8.04
N MET A 97 8.83 -9.95 9.15
CA MET A 97 8.94 -8.64 9.78
C MET A 97 10.37 -8.34 10.21
N ALA A 98 11.07 -9.32 10.80
CA ALA A 98 12.48 -9.19 11.18
C ALA A 98 13.41 -9.06 9.95
N ARG A 99 13.13 -9.78 8.86
CA ARG A 99 13.87 -9.65 7.59
C ARG A 99 13.67 -8.26 6.98
N LEU A 100 12.43 -7.78 6.92
CA LEU A 100 12.12 -6.45 6.39
C LEU A 100 12.80 -5.35 7.22
N LYS A 101 12.75 -5.42 8.56
CA LYS A 101 13.45 -4.47 9.45
C LYS A 101 14.94 -4.36 9.11
N ARG A 102 15.62 -5.50 8.92
CA ARG A 102 17.04 -5.52 8.54
C ARG A 102 17.28 -4.93 7.15
N LYS A 103 16.43 -5.25 6.17
CA LYS A 103 16.53 -4.69 4.82
C LYS A 103 16.35 -3.17 4.80
N LEU A 104 15.41 -2.62 5.57
CA LEU A 104 15.23 -1.17 5.70
C LEU A 104 16.48 -0.48 6.27
N VAL A 105 17.12 -1.07 7.29
CA VAL A 105 18.39 -0.58 7.84
C VAL A 105 19.51 -0.61 6.79
N GLN A 106 19.58 -1.66 5.96
CA GLN A 106 20.55 -1.72 4.87
C GLN A 106 20.36 -0.58 3.85
N ILE A 107 19.11 -0.30 3.46
CA ILE A 107 18.78 0.82 2.56
C ILE A 107 19.19 2.16 3.20
N GLU A 108 18.90 2.35 4.50
CA GLU A 108 19.30 3.56 5.22
C GLU A 108 20.81 3.77 5.21
N HIS A 109 21.58 2.71 5.45
CA HIS A 109 23.04 2.78 5.36
C HIS A 109 23.53 3.07 3.94
N ALA A 110 22.91 2.47 2.92
CA ALA A 110 23.24 2.75 1.53
C ALA A 110 22.99 4.22 1.17
N LEU A 111 21.90 4.82 1.68
CA LEU A 111 21.57 6.23 1.47
C LEU A 111 22.41 7.21 2.29
N ALA A 112 22.91 6.78 3.46
CA ALA A 112 23.78 7.60 4.30
C ALA A 112 25.22 7.66 3.78
N ARG A 113 25.63 6.74 2.90
CA ARG A 113 26.99 6.72 2.36
C ARG A 113 27.25 7.94 1.47
N PRO A 114 28.35 8.67 1.70
CA PRO A 114 28.73 9.80 0.86
C PRO A 114 29.02 9.33 -0.56
N LYS A 115 28.59 10.13 -1.54
CA LYS A 115 28.71 9.89 -2.98
C LYS A 115 30.18 9.92 -3.39
N GLY A 116 30.90 8.81 -3.20
CA GLY A 116 32.34 8.71 -3.49
C GLY A 116 33.00 7.45 -2.93
N GLU A 117 32.41 6.82 -1.91
CA GLU A 117 32.96 5.62 -1.28
C GLU A 117 32.24 4.37 -1.80
N ARG A 118 32.45 4.06 -3.09
CA ARG A 118 32.16 2.71 -3.60
C ARG A 118 33.36 1.84 -3.24
N ALA A 119 33.14 0.88 -2.35
CA ALA A 119 34.11 -0.18 -2.10
C ALA A 119 34.39 -0.94 -3.43
N PRO A 120 35.65 -1.35 -3.66
CA PRO A 120 36.03 -2.14 -4.83
C PRO A 120 35.30 -3.50 -4.87
#